data_AF-A0A7C2SU53-F1
#
_entry.id   AF-A0A7C2SU53-F1
#
_cell.length_a   1.000
_cell.length_b   1.000
_cell.length_c   1.000
_cell.angle_alpha   90.00
_cell.angle_beta   90.00
_cell.angle_gamma   90.00
#
_symmetry.space_group_name_H-M   'P 1'
#
loop_
_entity.id
_entity.type
_entity.pdbx_description
1 polymer ?
#
loop_
_entity_poly.entity_id
_entity_poly.type
_entity_poly.pdbx_seq_one_letter_code
_entity_poly.pdbx_strand_id
1 'polypeptide(L)'
;MSKSNFLKNLIFLSALVCLWIFPHLFLSSEIRLLKREEQNLQSKLKVINDKIERIIAQELRTLQSEERIVRLGIDSLGLVRALKPFDEIVIDANRIKQIEKIVNRNYD
;
A
#
# COMPACT_ATOMS: atom_id res chain seq x y z
N MET A 1 65.68 8.15 -36.79
CA MET A 1 64.20 8.27 -36.76
C MET A 1 63.86 9.71 -36.35
N SER A 2 63.21 10.52 -37.19
CA SER A 2 63.07 11.96 -36.91
C SER A 2 62.20 12.20 -35.67
N LYS A 3 62.61 13.11 -34.76
CA LYS A 3 61.85 13.46 -33.55
C LYS A 3 60.39 13.84 -33.87
N SER A 4 60.15 14.41 -35.05
CA SER A 4 58.81 14.76 -35.55
C SER A 4 57.90 13.55 -35.74
N ASN A 5 58.42 12.45 -36.30
CA ASN A 5 57.61 11.24 -36.52
C ASN A 5 57.31 10.51 -35.21
N PHE A 6 58.22 10.54 -34.23
CA PHE A 6 57.98 9.99 -32.90
C PHE A 6 56.89 10.77 -32.15
N LEU A 7 56.93 12.11 -32.19
CA LEU A 7 55.91 12.95 -31.54
C LEU A 7 54.51 12.73 -32.13
N LYS A 8 54.41 12.68 -33.47
CA LYS A 8 53.13 12.41 -34.17
C LYS A 8 52.56 11.05 -33.80
N ASN A 9 53.40 10.02 -33.73
CA ASN A 9 52.95 8.68 -33.38
C ASN A 9 52.50 8.58 -31.91
N LEU A 10 53.17 9.30 -31.00
CA LEU A 10 52.80 9.36 -29.58
C LEU A 10 51.45 10.07 -29.37
N ILE A 11 51.21 11.17 -30.09
CA ILE A 11 49.92 11.89 -30.06
C ILE A 11 48.80 11.03 -30.65
N PHE A 12 49.07 10.31 -31.73
CA PHE A 12 48.09 9.41 -32.34
C PHE A 12 47.69 8.28 -31.38
N LEU A 13 48.67 7.69 -30.69
CA LEU A 13 48.45 6.60 -29.75
C LEU A 13 47.71 7.06 -28.49
N SER A 14 48.01 8.25 -27.97
CA SER A 14 47.27 8.83 -26.84
C SER A 14 45.83 9.20 -27.23
N ALA A 15 45.60 9.74 -28.43
CA ALA A 15 44.27 10.02 -28.94
C ALA A 15 43.42 8.74 -29.05
N LEU A 16 44.02 7.65 -29.52
CA LEU A 16 43.36 6.35 -29.66
C LEU A 16 42.96 5.76 -28.30
N VAL A 17 43.83 5.89 -27.29
CA VAL A 17 43.55 5.47 -25.91
C VAL A 17 42.42 6.32 -25.30
N CYS A 18 42.45 7.64 -25.46
CA CYS A 18 41.39 8.52 -24.98
C CYS A 18 40.03 8.20 -25.61
N LEU A 19 40.01 7.85 -26.91
CA LEU A 19 38.80 7.48 -27.63
C LEU A 19 38.16 6.19 -27.09
N TRP A 20 38.94 5.30 -26.48
CA TRP A 20 38.42 4.08 -25.84
C TRP A 20 37.98 4.30 -24.40
N ILE A 21 38.72 5.11 -23.63
CA ILE A 21 38.44 5.32 -22.20
C ILE A 21 37.20 6.20 -22.01
N PHE A 22 37.03 7.23 -22.83
CA PHE A 22 35.96 8.21 -22.65
C PHE A 22 34.55 7.60 -22.79
N PRO A 23 34.23 6.81 -23.83
CA PRO A 23 32.94 6.13 -23.93
C PRO A 23 32.72 5.16 -22.78
N HIS A 24 33.74 4.39 -22.39
CA HIS A 24 33.62 3.45 -21.27
C HIS A 24 33.23 4.14 -19.97
N LEU A 25 33.86 5.29 -19.65
CA LEU A 25 33.51 6.07 -18.47
C LEU A 25 32.08 6.62 -18.55
N PHE A 26 31.69 7.15 -19.71
CA PHE A 26 30.34 7.67 -19.94
C PHE A 26 29.26 6.58 -19.79
N LEU A 27 29.44 5.42 -20.43
CA LEU A 27 28.54 4.28 -20.27
C LEU A 27 28.51 3.79 -18.81
N SER A 28 29.65 3.73 -18.14
CA SER A 28 29.73 3.31 -16.73
C SER A 28 28.97 4.26 -15.79
N SER A 29 28.99 5.57 -16.05
CA SER A 29 28.18 6.52 -15.30
C SER A 29 26.69 6.36 -15.58
N GLU A 30 26.32 6.18 -16.85
CA GLU A 30 24.93 6.01 -17.26
C GLU A 30 24.30 4.75 -16.65
N ILE A 31 25.03 3.63 -16.71
CA ILE A 31 24.62 2.36 -16.07
C ILE A 31 24.43 2.54 -14.57
N ARG A 32 25.32 3.29 -13.90
CA ARG A 32 25.20 3.56 -12.46
C ARG A 32 23.99 4.42 -12.14
N LEU A 33 23.67 5.40 -12.98
CA LEU A 33 22.51 6.26 -12.81
C LEU A 33 21.22 5.46 -12.98
N LEU A 34 21.10 4.72 -14.09
CA LEU A 34 19.96 3.84 -14.37
C LEU A 34 19.75 2.80 -13.27
N LYS A 35 20.83 2.18 -12.77
CA LYS A 35 20.74 1.22 -11.67
C LYS A 35 20.22 1.86 -10.38
N ARG A 36 20.58 3.10 -10.09
CA ARG A 36 20.03 3.84 -8.93
C ARG A 36 18.56 4.16 -9.11
N GLU A 37 18.14 4.54 -10.32
CA GLU A 37 16.73 4.78 -10.63
C GLU A 37 15.90 3.52 -10.51
N GLU A 38 16.41 2.39 -11.02
CA GLU A 38 15.77 1.07 -10.89
C GLU A 38 15.58 0.71 -9.42
N GLN A 39 16.62 0.85 -8.59
CA GLN A 39 16.53 0.60 -7.15
C GLN A 39 15.52 1.52 -6.46
N ASN A 40 15.46 2.79 -6.86
CA ASN A 40 14.51 3.74 -6.30
C ASN A 40 13.07 3.35 -6.67
N LEU A 41 12.82 3.00 -7.93
CA LEU A 41 11.52 2.52 -8.41
C LEU A 41 11.10 1.23 -7.71
N GLN A 42 12.00 0.27 -7.54
CA GLN A 42 11.74 -0.96 -6.78
C GLN A 42 11.39 -0.66 -5.33
N SER A 43 12.09 0.27 -4.67
CA SER A 43 11.78 0.64 -3.29
C SER A 43 10.40 1.31 -3.18
N LYS A 44 10.04 2.20 -4.12
CA LYS A 44 8.71 2.82 -4.19
C LYS A 44 7.61 1.79 -4.41
N LEU A 45 7.83 0.85 -5.33
CA LEU A 45 6.89 -0.26 -5.57
C LEU A 45 6.68 -1.09 -4.31
N LYS A 46 7.76 -1.42 -3.59
CA LYS A 46 7.68 -2.15 -2.33
C LYS A 46 6.84 -1.40 -1.28
N VAL A 47 7.06 -0.10 -1.11
CA VAL A 47 6.29 0.72 -0.16
C VAL A 47 4.81 0.75 -0.53
N ILE A 48 4.48 0.86 -1.81
CA ILE A 48 3.09 0.82 -2.28
C ILE A 48 2.47 -0.55 -2.01
N ASN A 49 3.20 -1.62 -2.30
CA ASN A 49 2.74 -2.99 -2.08
C ASN A 49 2.48 -3.27 -0.58
N ASP A 50 3.41 -2.87 0.28
CA ASP A 50 3.25 -2.98 1.74
C ASP A 50 2.02 -2.20 2.24
N LYS A 51 1.73 -1.04 1.64
CA LYS A 51 0.54 -0.24 1.98
C LYS A 51 -0.74 -0.95 1.54
N ILE A 52 -0.77 -1.51 0.34
CA ILE A 52 -1.91 -2.28 -0.16
C ILE A 52 -2.14 -3.51 0.72
N GLU A 53 -1.09 -4.26 1.04
CA GLU A 53 -1.17 -5.46 1.88
C GLU A 53 -1.73 -5.15 3.28
N ARG A 54 -1.33 -4.02 3.87
CA ARG A 54 -1.90 -3.54 5.15
C ARG A 54 -3.38 -3.22 5.05
N ILE A 55 -3.82 -2.55 3.98
CA ILE A 55 -5.23 -2.22 3.76
C ILE A 55 -6.04 -3.51 3.60
N ILE A 56 -5.58 -4.44 2.76
CA ILE A 56 -6.24 -5.73 2.56
C ILE A 56 -6.29 -6.50 3.88
N ALA A 57 -5.19 -6.57 4.63
CA ALA A 57 -5.17 -7.26 5.92
C ALA A 57 -6.12 -6.64 6.94
N GLN A 58 -6.27 -5.32 6.94
CA GLN A 58 -7.23 -4.61 7.80
C GLN A 58 -8.67 -4.91 7.40
N GLU A 59 -9.01 -4.80 6.12
CA GLU A 59 -10.35 -5.10 5.60
C GLU A 59 -10.74 -6.56 5.83
N LEU A 60 -9.81 -7.49 5.58
CA LEU A 60 -10.03 -8.92 5.83
C LEU A 60 -10.30 -9.20 7.31
N ARG A 61 -9.57 -8.54 8.22
CA ARG A 61 -9.80 -8.64 9.67
C ARG A 61 -11.17 -8.10 10.07
N THR A 62 -11.61 -6.99 9.47
CA THR A 62 -12.95 -6.45 9.75
C THR A 62 -14.04 -7.41 9.29
N LEU A 63 -13.94 -7.96 8.07
CA LEU A 63 -14.89 -8.94 7.54
C LEU A 63 -14.93 -10.22 8.39
N GLN A 64 -13.77 -10.74 8.80
CA GLN A 64 -13.69 -11.88 9.71
C GLN A 64 -14.31 -11.59 11.08
N SER A 65 -14.14 -10.36 11.59
CA SER A 65 -14.75 -9.97 12.87
C SER A 65 -16.28 -9.87 12.77
N GLU A 66 -16.81 -9.36 11.67
CA GLU A 66 -18.25 -9.32 11.42
C GLU A 66 -18.83 -10.73 11.33
N GLU A 67 -18.19 -11.62 10.58
CA GLU A 67 -18.64 -13.00 10.45
C GLU A 67 -18.62 -13.74 11.80
N ARG A 68 -17.60 -13.48 12.63
CA ARG A 68 -17.53 -14.02 13.99
C ARG A 68 -18.64 -13.50 14.88
N ILE A 69 -18.98 -12.21 14.80
CA ILE A 69 -20.10 -11.61 15.54
C ILE A 69 -21.43 -12.24 15.10
N VAL A 70 -21.62 -12.41 13.79
CA VAL A 70 -22.81 -13.05 13.23
C VAL A 70 -22.95 -14.49 13.72
N ARG A 71 -21.87 -15.29 13.68
CA ARG A 71 -21.87 -16.66 14.20
C ARG A 71 -22.18 -16.71 15.70
N LEU A 72 -21.58 -15.83 16.50
CA LEU A 72 -21.90 -15.74 17.93
C LEU A 72 -23.38 -15.41 18.17
N GLY A 73 -23.96 -14.48 17.40
CA GLY A 73 -25.38 -14.16 17.48
C GLY A 73 -26.29 -15.35 17.14
N ILE A 74 -25.94 -16.11 16.10
CA ILE A 74 -26.70 -17.29 15.69
C ILE A 74 -26.54 -18.42 16.73
N ASP A 75 -25.30 -18.79 17.05
CA ASP A 75 -24.99 -19.99 17.83
C ASP A 75 -25.26 -19.80 19.33
N SER A 76 -25.01 -18.61 19.88
CA SER A 76 -25.12 -18.35 21.33
C SER A 76 -26.45 -17.69 21.72
N LEU A 77 -27.03 -16.87 20.84
CA LEU A 77 -28.22 -16.08 21.15
C LEU A 77 -29.46 -16.53 20.35
N GLY A 78 -29.33 -17.53 19.47
CA GLY A 78 -30.43 -18.02 18.64
C GLY A 78 -30.99 -16.97 17.68
N LEU A 79 -30.21 -15.92 17.39
CA LEU A 79 -30.65 -14.79 16.57
C LEU A 79 -30.59 -15.16 15.09
N VAL A 80 -31.59 -14.71 14.33
CA VAL A 80 -31.67 -14.94 12.88
C VAL A 80 -31.26 -13.66 12.15
N ARG A 81 -30.38 -13.78 11.15
CA ARG A 81 -29.95 -12.62 10.35
C ARG A 81 -31.13 -12.08 9.53
N ALA A 82 -31.48 -10.82 9.73
CA ALA A 82 -32.54 -10.18 8.96
C ALA A 82 -32.10 -9.97 7.50
N LEU A 83 -32.90 -10.44 6.55
CA LEU A 83 -32.66 -10.30 5.10
C LEU A 83 -32.98 -8.88 4.57
N LYS A 84 -33.68 -8.08 5.37
CA LYS A 84 -34.05 -6.69 5.07
C LYS A 84 -33.82 -5.85 6.33
N PRO A 85 -33.48 -4.55 6.19
CA PRO A 85 -33.49 -3.63 7.32
C PRO A 85 -34.84 -3.73 8.02
N PHE A 86 -34.86 -3.84 9.34
CA PHE A 86 -36.11 -3.72 10.10
C PHE A 86 -36.69 -2.33 9.85
N ASP A 87 -38.01 -2.23 9.74
CA ASP A 87 -38.69 -0.95 9.60
C ASP A 87 -38.25 -0.02 10.73
N GLU A 88 -37.75 1.17 10.37
CA GLU A 88 -37.34 2.18 11.34
C GLU A 88 -38.58 2.65 12.13
N ILE A 89 -38.72 2.16 13.35
CA ILE A 89 -39.75 2.64 14.26
C ILE A 89 -39.26 3.96 14.83
N VAL A 90 -39.67 5.07 14.20
CA VAL A 90 -39.47 6.41 14.75
C VAL A 90 -40.44 6.59 15.92
N ILE A 91 -39.93 6.47 17.15
CA ILE A 91 -40.71 6.65 18.38
C ILE A 91 -40.55 8.10 18.85
N ASP A 92 -41.67 8.83 18.93
CA ASP A 92 -41.70 10.15 19.54
C ASP A 92 -41.28 10.09 21.02
N ALA A 93 -40.51 11.08 21.48
CA ALA A 93 -39.98 11.14 22.85
C ALA A 93 -41.09 11.06 23.92
N ASN A 94 -42.29 11.52 23.60
CA ASN A 94 -43.46 11.40 24.49
C ASN A 94 -43.93 9.95 24.67
N ARG A 95 -43.83 9.11 23.63
CA ARG A 95 -44.17 7.69 23.71
C ARG A 95 -43.17 6.93 24.57
N ILE A 96 -41.89 7.29 24.51
CA ILE A 96 -40.84 6.69 25.36
C ILE A 96 -41.17 6.93 26.84
N LYS A 97 -41.51 8.17 27.22
CA LYS A 97 -41.90 8.53 28.60
C LYS A 97 -43.17 7.79 29.07
N GLN A 98 -44.13 7.56 28.17
CA GLN A 98 -45.33 6.79 28.51
C GLN A 98 -45.01 5.31 28.76
N ILE A 99 -44.16 4.71 27.94
CA ILE A 99 -43.69 3.33 28.10
C ILE A 99 -42.94 3.20 29.43
N GLU A 100 -42.00 4.10 29.71
CA GLU A 100 -41.24 4.14 30.97
C GLU A 100 -42.17 4.20 32.20
N LYS A 101 -43.21 5.04 32.15
CA LYS A 101 -44.20 5.16 33.23
C LYS A 101 -45.06 3.91 33.44
N ILE A 102 -45.33 3.15 32.38
CA ILE A 102 -46.09 1.89 32.44
C ILE A 102 -45.21 0.77 33.01
N VAL A 103 -43.95 0.68 32.56
CA VAL A 103 -43.00 -0.33 33.04
C VAL A 103 -42.72 -0.14 34.53
N ASN A 104 -42.42 1.09 34.97
CA ASN A 104 -42.14 1.36 36.38
C ASN A 104 -43.35 1.13 37.31
N ARG A 105 -44.59 1.19 36.80
CA ARG A 105 -45.78 0.88 37.61
C ARG A 105 -46.04 -0.60 37.82
N ASN A 106 -45.53 -1.45 36.94
CA ASN A 106 -45.82 -2.88 36.94
C ASN A 106 -44.70 -3.70 37.59
N TYR A 107 -43.56 -3.07 37.89
CA TYR A 107 -42.37 -3.71 38.45
C TYR A 107 -41.95 -3.13 39.83
N ASP A 108 -42.78 -2.26 40.41
CA ASP A 108 -42.83 -1.96 41.85
C ASP A 108 -43.98 -2.75 42.49
#